data_AF-A0A351SE90-F1
#
_entry.id   AF-A0A351SE90-F1
#
_cell.length_a   1.000
_cell.length_b   1.000
_cell.length_c   1.000
_cell.angle_alpha   90.00
_cell.angle_beta   90.00
_cell.angle_gamma   90.00
#
_symmetry.space_group_name_H-M   'P 1'
#
loop_
_entity.id
_entity.type
_entity.pdbx_description
1 polymer ?
#
loop_
_entity_poly.entity_id
_entity_poly.type
_entity_poly.pdbx_seq_one_letter_code
_entity_poly.pdbx_strand_id
1 'polypeptide(L)'
;MGEFLDYAINGALIGLLYALVAMGFVVIYRASKVFNFAQGELVVVGGFIVWWLTLGMGLPWYFAIPLAFLLAAIVGYVIERLFFSKLVGESVFSI
;
A
#
# COMPACT_ATOMS: atom_id res chain seq x y z
N MET A 1 17.71 -18.87 23.61
CA MET A 1 16.23 -18.74 23.66
C MET A 1 15.75 -17.37 23.20
N GLY A 2 16.35 -16.25 23.68
CA GLY A 2 16.00 -14.90 23.22
C GLY A 2 16.07 -14.73 21.70
N GLU A 3 17.18 -15.12 21.08
CA GLU A 3 17.37 -14.97 19.62
C GLU A 3 16.32 -15.71 18.77
N PHE A 4 15.91 -16.92 19.19
CA PHE A 4 14.85 -17.66 18.49
C PHE A 4 13.51 -16.90 18.57
N LEU A 5 13.19 -16.34 19.74
CA LEU A 5 11.98 -15.55 19.93
C LEU A 5 12.01 -14.29 19.06
N ASP A 6 13.15 -13.59 19.00
CA ASP A 6 13.33 -12.40 18.19
C ASP A 6 13.15 -12.70 16.70
N TYR A 7 13.76 -13.79 16.19
CA TYR A 7 13.57 -14.19 14.79
C TYR A 7 12.14 -14.62 14.49
N ALA A 8 11.49 -15.34 15.41
CA ALA A 8 10.09 -15.74 15.24
C ALA A 8 9.15 -14.53 15.19
N ILE A 9 9.34 -13.55 16.08
CA ILE A 9 8.54 -12.33 16.11
C ILE A 9 8.79 -11.49 14.85
N ASN A 10 10.05 -11.24 14.47
CA ASN A 10 10.37 -10.47 13.27
C ASN A 10 9.83 -11.16 12.00
N GLY A 11 9.96 -12.48 11.90
CA GLY A 11 9.39 -13.26 10.80
C GLY A 11 7.87 -13.14 10.74
N ALA A 12 7.18 -13.23 11.89
CA ALA A 12 5.74 -13.04 11.96
C ALA A 12 5.32 -11.61 11.56
N LEU A 13 6.04 -10.59 12.02
CA LEU A 13 5.76 -9.19 11.65
C LEU A 13 5.89 -8.94 10.15
N ILE A 14 6.96 -9.46 9.53
CA ILE A 14 7.16 -9.37 8.08
C ILE A 14 6.08 -10.15 7.32
N GLY A 15 5.72 -11.34 7.81
CA GLY A 15 4.63 -12.14 7.24
C GLY A 15 3.29 -11.41 7.28
N LEU A 16 2.95 -10.78 8.41
CA LEU A 16 1.76 -9.97 8.58
C LEU A 16 1.75 -8.76 7.65
N LEU A 17 2.90 -8.09 7.47
CA LEU A 17 3.04 -6.99 6.53
C LEU A 17 2.71 -7.44 5.09
N TYR A 18 3.29 -8.55 4.64
CA TYR A 18 2.99 -9.08 3.30
C TYR A 18 1.55 -9.56 3.16
N ALA A 19 0.97 -10.15 4.21
CA ALA A 19 -0.45 -10.53 4.22
C ALA A 19 -1.36 -9.30 4.07
N LEU A 20 -1.05 -8.19 4.75
CA LEU A 20 -1.78 -6.93 4.60
C LEU A 20 -1.69 -6.37 3.17
N VAL A 21 -0.49 -6.38 2.58
CA VAL A 21 -0.30 -5.94 1.19
C VAL A 21 -1.11 -6.80 0.21
N ALA A 22 -1.06 -8.12 0.38
CA ALA A 22 -1.83 -9.06 -0.44
C ALA A 22 -3.35 -8.86 -0.27
N MET A 23 -3.84 -8.64 0.95
CA MET A 23 -5.24 -8.33 1.19
C MET A 23 -5.67 -7.03 0.49
N GLY A 24 -4.86 -5.98 0.54
CA GLY A 24 -5.15 -4.73 -0.18
C GLY A 24 -5.33 -4.95 -1.68
N PHE A 25 -4.43 -5.73 -2.29
CA PHE A 25 -4.56 -6.12 -3.70
C PHE A 25 -5.87 -6.88 -3.98
N VAL A 26 -6.20 -7.88 -3.16
CA VAL A 26 -7.42 -8.69 -3.33
C VAL A 26 -8.69 -7.85 -3.20
N VAL A 27 -8.74 -6.92 -2.23
CA VAL A 27 -9.90 -6.04 -2.01
C VAL A 27 -10.12 -5.15 -3.24
N ILE A 28 -9.06 -4.51 -3.74
CA ILE A 28 -9.13 -3.63 -4.92
C ILE A 28 -9.56 -4.42 -6.16
N TYR A 29 -8.95 -5.57 -6.40
CA TYR A 29 -9.29 -6.41 -7.55
C TYR A 29 -10.72 -6.92 -7.48
N ARG A 30 -11.19 -7.34 -6.30
CA ARG A 30 -12.58 -7.81 -6.14
C ARG A 30 -13.60 -6.70 -6.39
N ALA A 31 -13.31 -5.47 -5.96
CA ALA A 31 -14.18 -4.33 -6.13
C ALA A 31 -14.20 -3.79 -7.57
N SER A 32 -13.03 -3.67 -8.21
CA SER A 32 -12.89 -3.04 -9.53
C SER A 32 -12.97 -4.01 -10.71
N LYS A 33 -12.65 -5.30 -10.50
CA LYS A 33 -12.35 -6.29 -11.56
C LYS A 33 -11.22 -5.87 -12.50
N VAL A 34 -10.44 -4.85 -12.14
CA VAL A 34 -9.28 -4.36 -12.90
C VAL A 34 -8.01 -4.81 -12.19
N PHE A 35 -7.08 -5.40 -12.95
CA PHE A 35 -5.80 -5.83 -12.41
C PHE A 35 -4.84 -4.64 -12.29
N ASN A 36 -4.40 -4.33 -11.07
CA ASN A 36 -3.48 -3.23 -10.81
C ASN A 36 -2.02 -3.70 -10.75
N PHE A 37 -1.26 -3.52 -11.84
CA PHE A 37 0.17 -3.84 -11.88
C PHE A 37 1.04 -2.87 -11.06
N ALA A 38 0.56 -1.66 -10.78
CA ALA A 38 1.29 -0.67 -10.00
C ALA A 38 1.24 -0.92 -8.48
N GLN A 39 0.51 -1.94 -8.02
CA GLN A 39 0.28 -2.18 -6.59
C GLN A 39 1.58 -2.25 -5.78
N GLY A 40 2.63 -2.89 -6.30
CA GLY A 40 3.94 -2.96 -5.64
C GLY A 40 4.56 -1.58 -5.42
N GLU A 41 4.48 -0.72 -6.43
CA GLU A 41 4.97 0.66 -6.36
C GLU A 41 4.15 1.51 -5.37
N LEU A 42 2.83 1.30 -5.30
CA LEU A 42 1.97 2.03 -4.35
C LEU A 42 2.34 1.78 -2.88
N VAL A 43 2.79 0.57 -2.55
CA VAL A 43 3.32 0.26 -1.21
C VAL A 43 4.57 1.08 -0.93
N VAL A 44 5.48 1.18 -1.90
CA VAL A 44 6.71 1.98 -1.79
C VAL A 44 6.38 3.46 -1.62
N VAL A 45 5.43 4.00 -2.39
CA VAL A 45 4.97 5.39 -2.26
C VAL A 45 4.47 5.66 -0.84
N GLY A 46 3.65 4.79 -0.26
CA GLY A 46 3.19 4.93 1.12
C GLY A 46 4.34 5.00 2.13
N GLY A 47 5.33 4.10 1.99
CA GLY A 47 6.54 4.11 2.82
C GLY A 47 7.37 5.40 2.64
N PHE A 48 7.53 5.86 1.40
CA PHE A 48 8.25 7.09 1.09
C PHE A 48 7.56 8.34 1.65
N ILE A 49 6.23 8.39 1.66
CA ILE A 49 5.48 9.48 2.28
C ILE A 49 5.78 9.54 3.78
N VAL A 50 5.74 8.40 4.49
CA VAL A 50 6.08 8.35 5.93
C VAL A 50 7.54 8.77 6.16
N TRP A 51 8.46 8.25 5.36
CA TRP A 51 9.88 8.60 5.42
C TRP A 51 10.10 10.11 5.20
N TRP A 52 9.46 10.68 4.18
CA TRP A 52 9.59 12.10 3.86
C TRP A 52 9.01 12.99 4.96
N LEU A 53 7.84 12.65 5.50
CA LEU A 53 7.24 13.40 6.60
C LEU A 53 8.09 13.32 7.87
N THR A 54 8.61 12.14 8.22
CA THR A 54 9.37 11.94 9.46
C THR A 54 10.81 12.43 9.38
N LEU A 55 11.59 11.94 8.41
CA LEU A 55 13.01 12.24 8.28
C LEU A 55 13.29 13.44 7.38
N GLY A 56 12.51 13.63 6.31
CA GLY A 56 12.68 14.77 5.40
C GLY A 56 12.18 16.09 6.00
N MET A 57 11.00 16.07 6.64
CA MET A 57 10.37 17.28 7.21
C MET A 57 10.48 17.36 8.74
N GLY A 58 10.97 16.31 9.40
CA GLY A 58 11.13 16.30 10.86
C GLY A 58 9.81 16.19 11.64
N LEU A 59 8.70 15.80 11.01
CA LEU A 59 7.44 15.66 11.74
C LEU A 59 7.51 14.49 12.72
N PRO A 60 6.98 14.66 13.94
CA PRO A 60 6.83 13.54 14.86
C PRO A 60 5.93 12.44 14.27
N TRP A 61 6.24 11.18 14.57
CA TRP A 61 5.57 10.01 14.00
C TRP A 61 4.04 10.03 14.19
N TYR A 62 3.56 10.56 15.32
CA TYR A 62 2.14 10.64 15.65
C TYR A 62 1.36 11.61 14.76
N PHE A 63 2.01 12.61 14.16
CA PHE A 63 1.41 13.46 13.12
C PHE A 63 1.69 12.93 11.71
N ALA A 64 2.89 12.38 11.49
CA ALA A 64 3.31 11.89 10.18
C ALA A 64 2.45 10.71 9.71
N ILE A 65 2.11 9.75 10.59
CA ILE A 65 1.33 8.56 10.20
C ILE A 65 -0.08 8.92 9.71
N PRO A 66 -0.93 9.65 10.47
CA PRO A 66 -2.26 10.05 9.99
C PRO A 66 -2.20 10.86 8.69
N LEU A 67 -1.23 11.76 8.58
CA LEU A 67 -1.04 12.56 7.37
C LEU A 67 -0.61 11.68 6.17
N ALA A 68 0.25 10.69 6.40
CA ALA A 68 0.64 9.74 5.37
C ALA A 68 -0.55 8.91 4.86
N PHE A 69 -1.45 8.46 5.74
CA PHE A 69 -2.69 7.80 5.33
C PHE A 69 -3.56 8.68 4.45
N LEU A 70 -3.73 9.95 4.83
CA LEU A 70 -4.46 10.94 4.04
C LEU A 70 -3.84 11.13 2.65
N LEU A 71 -2.52 11.32 2.57
CA LEU A 71 -1.81 11.51 1.31
C LEU A 71 -1.85 10.24 0.44
N ALA A 72 -1.67 9.06 1.02
CA ALA A 72 -1.77 7.79 0.30
C ALA A 72 -3.19 7.56 -0.24
N ALA A 73 -4.23 7.93 0.52
CA ALA A 73 -5.62 7.88 0.05
C ALA A 73 -5.86 8.85 -1.13
N ILE A 74 -5.30 10.06 -1.07
CA ILE A 74 -5.37 11.02 -2.18
C ILE A 74 -4.68 10.45 -3.43
N VAL A 75 -3.47 9.88 -3.29
CA VAL A 75 -2.77 9.23 -4.41
C VAL A 75 -3.61 8.10 -5.00
N GLY A 76 -4.15 7.23 -4.15
CA GLY A 76 -5.02 6.13 -4.59
C GLY A 76 -6.26 6.62 -5.33
N TYR A 77 -6.93 7.65 -4.81
CA TYR A 77 -8.10 8.27 -5.44
C TYR A 77 -7.76 8.89 -6.81
N VAL A 78 -6.63 9.60 -6.91
CA VAL A 78 -6.17 10.18 -8.19
C VAL A 78 -5.91 9.08 -9.22
N ILE A 79 -5.26 7.98 -8.82
CA ILE A 79 -5.01 6.85 -9.71
C ILE A 79 -6.31 6.17 -10.15
N GLU A 80 -7.21 5.93 -9.21
CA GLU A 80 -8.53 5.37 -9.50
C GLU A 80 -9.28 6.25 -10.52
N ARG A 81 -9.33 7.56 -10.26
CA ARG A 81 -10.08 8.50 -11.09
C ARG A 81 -9.47 8.68 -12.48
N LEU A 82 -8.14 8.71 -12.60
CA LEU A 82 -7.49 8.97 -13.89
C LEU A 82 -7.34 7.71 -14.75
N PHE A 83 -7.11 6.56 -14.13
CA PHE A 83 -6.80 5.30 -14.81
C PHE A 83 -7.90 4.25 -14.62
N PHE A 84 -8.16 3.80 -13.39
CA PHE A 84 -9.01 2.61 -13.20
C PHE A 84 -10.46 2.82 -13.58
N SER A 85 -11.04 3.98 -13.27
CA SER A 85 -12.42 4.29 -13.64
C SER A 85 -12.69 4.22 -15.14
N LYS A 86 -11.65 4.36 -15.97
CA LYS A 86 -11.73 4.24 -17.44
C LYS A 86 -11.56 2.80 -17.95
N LEU A 87 -11.08 1.90 -17.10
CA LEU A 87 -10.83 0.49 -17.41
C LEU A 87 -11.95 -0.44 -16.91
N VAL A 88 -12.86 0.07 -16.06
CA VAL A 88 -13.99 -0.71 -15.56
C VAL A 88 -14.92 -1.06 -16.73
N GLY A 89 -15.05 -2.36 -17.01
CA GLY A 89 -15.91 -2.90 -18.07
C GLY A 89 -15.15 -3.39 -19.31
N GLU A 90 -13.88 -3.06 -19.44
CA GLU A 90 -13.01 -3.60 -20.50
C GLU A 90 -12.53 -5.02 -20.15
N SER A 91 -12.36 -5.88 -21.16
CA SER A 91 -11.81 -7.21 -20.92
C SER A 91 -10.33 -7.09 -20.52
N VAL A 92 -9.96 -7.76 -19.43
CA VAL A 92 -8.56 -7.78 -18.96
C VAL A 92 -7.63 -8.43 -19.98
N PHE A 93 -8.16 -9.35 -20.79
CA PHE A 93 -7.47 -10.01 -21.88
C PHE A 93 -8.24 -9.73 -23.18
N SER A 94 -7.61 -9.01 -24.11
CA SER A 94 -8.09 -8.92 -25.48
C SER A 94 -7.68 -10.21 -26.18
N ILE A 95 -8.58 -11.19 -26.24
CA ILE A 95 -8.50 -12.34 -27.14
C ILE A 95 -9.46 -12.09 -28.28
#